data_AF-A0A7S0ZCY5-F1
#
_entry.id   AF-A0A7S0ZCY5-F1
#
_cell.length_a   1.000
_cell.length_b   1.000
_cell.length_c   1.000
_cell.angle_alpha   90.00
_cell.angle_beta   90.00
_cell.angle_gamma   90.00
#
_symmetry.space_group_name_H-M   'P 1'
#
loop_
_entity.id
_entity.type
_entity.pdbx_description
1 polymer ?
#
loop_
_entity_poly.entity_id
_entity_poly.type
_entity_poly.pdbx_seq_one_letter_code
_entity_poly.pdbx_strand_id
1 'polypeptide(L)'
;MVYVRGLIELKRGYFNGSVWNEERAFDFPLDSELNGSTLVVKLCANKALGGGGPSRILVEKTYSDSIRFPFAYEIEIPFEEVQNVKENREQMTVSAVLNVGWSRDEKHWIRQGDWHNDTTFRVDENLESVKSDDVFEMNFHMVHYPLQKPRE
;
A
#
# COMPACT_ATOMS: atom_id res chain seq x y z
N MET A 1 18.72 -8.69 -8.32
CA MET A 1 17.45 -7.93 -8.14
C MET A 1 17.27 -7.63 -6.67
N VAL A 2 16.26 -6.90 -6.20
CA VAL A 2 15.91 -6.83 -4.76
C VAL A 2 14.43 -7.10 -4.62
N TYR A 3 14.02 -7.81 -3.59
CA TYR A 3 12.63 -8.22 -3.41
C TYR A 3 12.03 -7.59 -2.16
N VAL A 4 10.79 -7.11 -2.25
CA VAL A 4 9.97 -6.72 -1.10
C VAL A 4 8.72 -7.58 -1.11
N ARG A 5 8.49 -8.33 -0.05
CA ARG A 5 7.34 -9.24 0.04
C ARG A 5 6.71 -9.20 1.42
N GLY A 6 5.49 -9.71 1.53
CA GLY A 6 4.85 -9.85 2.82
C GLY A 6 3.37 -10.14 2.70
N LEU A 7 2.68 -9.92 3.81
CA LEU A 7 1.24 -10.11 3.94
C LEU A 7 0.54 -8.77 4.13
N ILE A 8 -0.56 -8.63 3.41
CA ILE A 8 -1.51 -7.54 3.58
C ILE A 8 -2.71 -8.09 4.34
N GLU A 9 -3.08 -7.42 5.42
CA GLU A 9 -4.24 -7.78 6.23
C GLU A 9 -5.24 -6.63 6.26
N LEU A 10 -6.53 -6.92 6.39
CA LEU A 10 -7.53 -5.89 6.64
C LEU A 10 -7.66 -5.67 8.14
N LYS A 11 -7.68 -4.41 8.57
CA LYS A 11 -7.93 -4.05 9.97
C LYS A 11 -9.29 -3.38 10.11
N ARG A 12 -10.08 -3.87 11.05
CA ARG A 12 -11.42 -3.34 11.35
C ARG A 12 -11.28 -1.94 11.95
N GLY A 13 -11.75 -0.93 11.23
CA GLY A 13 -11.73 0.48 11.65
C GLY A 13 -11.56 1.41 10.45
N TYR A 14 -11.52 2.70 10.72
CA TYR A 14 -11.19 3.68 9.69
C TYR A 14 -10.38 4.87 10.22
N PHE A 15 -9.70 5.55 9.31
CA PHE A 15 -9.12 6.87 9.56
C PHE A 15 -10.03 7.98 9.04
N ASN A 16 -10.22 9.02 9.85
CA ASN A 16 -10.83 10.28 9.42
C ASN A 16 -9.85 11.41 9.72
N GLY A 17 -9.12 11.84 8.68
CA GLY A 17 -7.92 12.65 8.87
C GLY A 17 -6.90 11.87 9.71
N SER A 18 -6.44 12.46 10.82
CA SER A 18 -5.44 11.85 11.71
C SER A 18 -6.03 11.00 12.85
N VAL A 19 -7.33 10.70 12.84
CA VAL A 19 -8.00 9.99 13.94
C VAL A 19 -8.41 8.59 13.49
N TRP A 20 -7.89 7.58 14.20
CA TRP A 20 -8.31 6.19 14.10
C TRP A 20 -9.58 5.93 14.92
N ASN A 21 -10.57 5.25 14.34
CA ASN A 21 -11.82 4.90 15.04
C ASN A 21 -12.20 3.43 14.80
N GLU A 22 -12.20 2.63 15.88
CA GLU A 22 -12.63 1.22 15.86
C GLU A 22 -14.11 1.05 16.22
N GLU A 23 -14.70 1.97 16.99
CA GLU A 23 -16.11 1.89 17.42
C GLU A 23 -17.08 2.00 16.25
N ARG A 24 -16.68 2.71 15.19
CA ARG A 24 -17.45 2.87 13.95
C ARG A 24 -16.84 2.08 12.79
N ALA A 25 -16.19 0.97 13.10
CA ALA A 25 -15.50 0.18 12.10
C ALA A 25 -16.43 -0.35 11.00
N PHE A 26 -15.89 -0.42 9.80
CA PHE A 26 -16.53 -1.07 8.66
C PHE A 26 -16.26 -2.57 8.73
N ASP A 27 -17.24 -3.36 8.30
CA ASP A 27 -17.05 -4.79 8.13
C ASP A 27 -16.14 -5.07 6.94
N PHE A 28 -15.46 -6.22 6.97
CA PHE A 28 -14.62 -6.63 5.86
C PHE A 28 -15.47 -6.96 4.62
N PRO A 29 -14.96 -6.67 3.41
CA PRO A 29 -15.64 -7.07 2.19
C PRO A 29 -15.77 -8.59 2.15
N LEU A 30 -16.95 -9.05 1.76
CA LEU A 30 -17.22 -10.46 1.54
C LEU A 30 -16.45 -10.96 0.31
N ASP A 31 -16.16 -12.26 0.30
CA ASP A 31 -15.53 -12.96 -0.83
C ASP A 31 -16.23 -12.72 -2.18
N SER A 32 -17.55 -12.51 -2.15
CA SER A 32 -18.38 -12.17 -3.32
C SER A 32 -18.19 -10.74 -3.79
N GLU A 33 -17.92 -9.81 -2.88
CA GLU A 33 -17.68 -8.39 -3.18
C GLU A 33 -16.25 -8.16 -3.69
N LEU A 34 -15.33 -9.05 -3.31
CA LEU A 34 -13.97 -9.10 -3.85
C LEU A 34 -13.91 -9.55 -5.32
N ASN A 35 -14.99 -10.14 -5.86
CA ASN A 35 -15.04 -10.51 -7.27
C ASN A 35 -15.07 -9.26 -8.17
N GLY A 36 -14.12 -9.15 -9.09
CA GLY A 36 -13.93 -7.95 -9.92
C GLY A 36 -13.28 -6.77 -9.20
N SER A 37 -12.76 -6.99 -7.99
CA SER A 37 -11.98 -5.98 -7.25
C SER A 37 -10.56 -5.87 -7.81
N THR A 38 -9.86 -4.79 -7.46
CA THR A 38 -8.48 -4.57 -7.89
C THR A 38 -7.64 -4.09 -6.73
N LEU A 39 -6.57 -4.82 -6.43
CA LEU A 39 -5.56 -4.46 -5.46
C LEU A 39 -4.33 -3.93 -6.21
N VAL A 40 -3.95 -2.69 -5.94
CA VAL A 40 -2.74 -2.08 -6.48
C VAL A 40 -1.75 -1.94 -5.34
N VAL A 41 -0.54 -2.45 -5.51
CA VAL A 41 0.57 -2.30 -4.56
C VAL A 41 1.70 -1.54 -5.26
N LYS A 42 2.16 -0.46 -4.64
CA LYS A 42 3.19 0.43 -5.14
C LYS A 42 4.35 0.47 -4.17
N LEU A 43 5.56 0.39 -4.70
CA LEU A 43 6.75 0.80 -3.98
C LEU A 43 7.13 2.21 -4.46
N CYS A 44 7.29 3.12 -3.51
CA CYS A 44 7.58 4.51 -3.77
C CYS A 44 8.88 4.95 -3.09
N ALA A 45 9.61 5.87 -3.71
CA ALA A 45 10.70 6.61 -3.11
C ALA A 45 10.21 8.00 -2.66
N ASN A 46 10.46 8.33 -1.40
CA ASN A 46 10.05 9.58 -0.76
C ASN A 46 11.27 10.35 -0.25
N LYS A 47 11.25 11.67 -0.31
CA LYS A 47 12.35 12.47 0.27
C LYS A 47 12.36 12.31 1.80
N ALA A 48 13.53 11.99 2.36
CA ALA A 48 13.70 11.66 3.78
C ALA A 48 13.39 12.79 4.78
N LEU A 49 13.25 14.05 4.32
CA LEU A 49 13.11 15.22 5.18
C LEU A 49 11.87 16.04 4.82
N GLY A 50 10.72 15.74 5.45
CA GLY A 50 9.59 16.66 5.66
C GLY A 50 8.96 17.33 4.42
N GLY A 51 9.37 16.96 3.21
CA GLY A 51 8.89 17.57 1.99
C GLY A 51 7.62 16.89 1.52
N GLY A 52 6.49 17.60 1.56
CA GLY A 52 5.27 17.24 0.86
C GLY A 52 5.44 17.31 -0.68
N GLY A 53 6.39 16.55 -1.21
CA GLY A 53 6.62 16.35 -2.64
C GLY A 53 5.97 15.05 -3.12
N PRO A 54 5.68 14.94 -4.43
CA PRO A 54 5.08 13.73 -4.98
C PRO A 54 6.04 12.55 -4.80
N SER A 55 5.53 11.45 -4.26
CA SER A 55 6.24 10.18 -4.18
C SER A 55 6.59 9.68 -5.59
N ARG A 56 7.85 9.33 -5.83
CA ARG A 56 8.26 8.70 -7.10
C ARG A 56 7.94 7.22 -7.03
N ILE A 57 7.13 6.72 -7.96
CA ILE A 57 6.83 5.28 -8.03
C ILE A 57 8.06 4.57 -8.59
N LEU A 58 8.58 3.60 -7.83
CA LEU A 58 9.66 2.71 -8.27
C LEU A 58 9.09 1.52 -9.03
N VAL A 59 8.06 0.90 -8.45
CA VAL A 59 7.39 -0.28 -9.00
C VAL A 59 5.91 -0.23 -8.65
N GLU A 60 5.05 -0.65 -9.57
CA GLU A 60 3.62 -0.82 -9.36
C GLU A 60 3.22 -2.24 -9.82
N LYS A 61 2.45 -2.94 -8.99
CA LYS A 61 1.83 -4.22 -9.33
C LYS A 61 0.34 -4.15 -9.08
N THR A 62 -0.42 -4.65 -10.05
CA THR A 62 -1.88 -4.71 -10.00
C THR A 62 -2.33 -6.15 -9.97
N TYR A 63 -3.22 -6.47 -9.04
CA TYR A 63 -3.81 -7.78 -8.84
C TYR A 63 -5.33 -7.65 -9.01
N SER A 64 -5.92 -8.43 -9.91
CA SER A 64 -7.36 -8.40 -10.20
C SER A 64 -8.06 -9.73 -9.91
N ASP A 65 -7.31 -10.83 -9.86
CA ASP A 65 -7.88 -12.17 -9.79
C ASP A 65 -7.69 -12.75 -8.38
N SER A 66 -8.76 -13.36 -7.85
CA SER A 66 -8.72 -14.16 -6.60
C SER A 66 -8.15 -13.43 -5.38
N ILE A 67 -8.45 -12.13 -5.24
CA ILE A 67 -8.06 -11.36 -4.05
C ILE A 67 -8.74 -11.96 -2.82
N ARG A 68 -7.91 -12.39 -1.85
CA ARG A 68 -8.30 -12.94 -0.56
C ARG A 68 -7.33 -12.45 0.50
N PHE A 69 -7.84 -12.18 1.70
CA PHE A 69 -7.03 -11.69 2.82
C PHE A 69 -6.85 -12.77 3.90
N PRO A 70 -5.64 -12.94 4.48
CA PRO A 70 -4.41 -12.18 4.20
C PRO A 70 -3.89 -12.38 2.78
N PHE A 71 -3.48 -11.29 2.12
CA PHE A 71 -3.03 -11.29 0.73
C PHE A 71 -1.50 -11.26 0.68
N ALA A 72 -0.88 -12.28 0.09
CA ALA A 72 0.57 -12.31 -0.10
C ALA A 72 0.96 -11.49 -1.34
N TYR A 73 1.92 -10.59 -1.18
CA TYR A 73 2.45 -9.78 -2.27
C TYR A 73 3.97 -9.94 -2.37
N GLU A 74 4.49 -9.73 -3.58
CA GLU A 74 5.93 -9.67 -3.83
C GLU A 74 6.19 -8.64 -4.94
N ILE A 75 7.15 -7.75 -4.72
CA ILE A 75 7.59 -6.70 -5.64
C ILE A 75 9.07 -6.91 -5.91
N GLU A 76 9.43 -6.92 -7.20
CA GLU A 76 10.81 -7.01 -7.64
C GLU A 76 11.29 -5.61 -8.03
N ILE A 77 12.45 -5.23 -7.52
CA ILE A 77 13.06 -3.91 -7.71
C ILE A 77 14.39 -4.13 -8.41
N PRO A 78 14.67 -3.42 -9.52
CA PRO A 78 16.01 -3.36 -10.08
C PRO A 78 17.01 -2.88 -9.03
N PHE A 79 18.17 -3.53 -8.89
CA PHE A 79 19.17 -3.15 -7.89
C PHE A 79 19.71 -1.73 -8.12
N GLU A 80 19.77 -1.29 -9.39
CA GLU A 80 20.10 0.09 -9.75
C GLU A 80 19.12 1.12 -9.19
N GLU A 81 17.82 0.82 -9.12
CA GLU A 81 16.83 1.71 -8.51
C GLU A 81 17.07 1.85 -7.00
N VAL A 82 17.48 0.78 -6.33
CA VAL A 82 17.85 0.81 -4.92
C VAL A 82 19.08 1.71 -4.70
N GLN A 83 20.08 1.64 -5.59
CA GLN A 83 21.23 2.55 -5.55
C GLN A 83 20.82 4.00 -5.80
N ASN A 84 19.94 4.25 -6.77
CA ASN A 84 19.41 5.60 -7.04
C ASN A 84 18.70 6.19 -5.83
N VAL A 85 17.86 5.40 -5.12
CA VAL A 85 17.20 5.84 -3.89
C VAL A 85 18.22 6.26 -2.84
N LYS A 86 19.27 5.45 -2.64
CA LYS A 86 20.36 5.73 -1.70
C LYS A 86 21.09 7.03 -2.05
N GLU A 87 21.52 7.20 -3.30
CA GLU A 87 22.21 8.40 -3.77
C GLU A 87 21.35 9.66 -3.59
N ASN A 88 20.04 9.54 -3.83
CA ASN A 88 19.08 10.63 -3.68
C ASN A 88 18.63 10.89 -2.23
N ARG A 89 19.13 10.10 -1.26
CA ARG A 89 18.73 10.13 0.16
C ARG A 89 17.20 10.04 0.32
N GLU A 90 16.62 9.11 -0.42
CA GLU A 90 15.20 8.81 -0.41
C GLU A 90 14.90 7.62 0.52
N GLN A 91 13.66 7.53 0.96
CA GLN A 91 13.11 6.44 1.75
C GLN A 91 12.19 5.62 0.87
N MET A 92 12.35 4.30 0.89
CA MET A 92 11.44 3.40 0.18
C MET A 92 10.24 3.08 1.04
N THR A 93 9.06 3.12 0.44
CA THR A 93 7.80 2.96 1.16
C THR A 93 6.80 2.18 0.33
N VAL A 94 6.07 1.25 0.93
CA VAL A 94 4.98 0.56 0.23
C VAL A 94 3.64 1.23 0.51
N SER A 95 2.84 1.37 -0.55
CA SER A 95 1.45 1.78 -0.53
C SER A 95 0.60 0.71 -1.21
N ALA A 96 -0.61 0.47 -0.72
CA ALA A 96 -1.58 -0.36 -1.40
C ALA A 96 -2.99 0.23 -1.33
N VAL A 97 -3.76 -0.01 -2.39
CA VAL A 97 -5.17 0.41 -2.52
C VAL A 97 -5.98 -0.76 -3.07
N LEU A 98 -7.05 -1.12 -2.38
CA LEU A 98 -8.03 -2.13 -2.79
C LEU A 98 -9.32 -1.42 -3.17
N ASN A 99 -9.67 -1.52 -4.45
CA ASN A 99 -10.92 -1.03 -5.02
C ASN A 99 -11.93 -2.18 -5.01
N VAL A 100 -13.01 -2.07 -4.24
CA VAL A 100 -14.01 -3.14 -4.08
C VAL A 100 -15.15 -2.99 -5.10
N GLY A 101 -15.52 -4.09 -5.77
CA GLY A 101 -16.80 -4.23 -6.50
C GLY A 101 -16.96 -3.51 -7.87
N TRP A 102 -16.05 -2.65 -8.31
CA TRP A 102 -16.12 -2.06 -9.66
C TRP A 102 -14.79 -1.46 -10.13
N SER A 103 -14.21 -2.00 -11.21
CA SER A 103 -13.19 -1.31 -12.00
C SER A 103 -13.72 -1.05 -13.40
N ARG A 104 -14.16 0.18 -13.68
CA ARG A 104 -14.47 0.59 -15.07
C ARG A 104 -13.64 1.76 -15.59
N ASP A 105 -12.72 2.29 -14.80
CA ASP A 105 -11.73 3.25 -15.29
C ASP A 105 -10.48 3.21 -14.40
N GLU A 106 -9.32 3.16 -15.07
CA GLU A 106 -7.91 3.08 -14.61
C GLU A 106 -7.46 4.26 -13.72
N LYS A 107 -8.34 4.79 -12.87
CA LYS A 107 -8.03 5.93 -12.01
C LYS A 107 -7.62 5.42 -10.64
N HIS A 108 -6.29 5.32 -10.47
CA HIS A 108 -5.50 4.93 -9.29
C HIS A 108 -5.64 5.82 -8.05
N TRP A 109 -6.76 6.53 -7.89
CA TRP A 109 -7.01 7.45 -6.78
C TRP A 109 -7.82 6.74 -5.71
N ILE A 110 -7.47 6.95 -4.42
CA ILE A 110 -8.25 6.47 -3.28
C ILE A 110 -9.66 7.05 -3.40
N ARG A 111 -10.65 6.20 -3.61
CA ARG A 111 -12.07 6.58 -3.63
C ARG A 111 -12.66 6.33 -2.26
N GLN A 112 -13.78 6.99 -2.02
CA GLN A 112 -14.58 6.73 -0.84
C GLN A 112 -15.16 5.31 -0.95
N GLY A 113 -14.94 4.47 0.07
CA GLY A 113 -15.29 3.04 0.06
C GLY A 113 -14.11 2.10 -0.25
N ASP A 114 -12.94 2.63 -0.59
CA ASP A 114 -11.74 1.81 -0.81
C ASP A 114 -11.03 1.50 0.51
N TRP A 115 -10.22 0.44 0.48
CA TRP A 115 -9.25 0.17 1.54
C TRP A 115 -7.88 0.66 1.08
N HIS A 116 -7.13 1.30 1.98
CA HIS A 116 -5.73 1.66 1.71
C HIS A 116 -4.91 1.53 2.99
N ASN A 117 -3.58 1.48 2.88
CA ASN A 117 -2.73 1.66 4.06
C ASN A 117 -2.53 3.16 4.33
N ASP A 118 -2.71 3.57 5.58
CA ASP A 118 -2.48 4.95 6.03
C ASP A 118 -1.03 5.18 6.48
N THR A 119 -0.30 4.11 6.77
CA THR A 119 1.07 4.18 7.27
C THR A 119 2.08 3.84 6.19
N THR A 120 2.99 4.78 5.99
CA THR A 120 4.21 4.64 5.20
C THR A 120 5.17 3.68 5.91
N PHE A 121 5.32 2.46 5.41
CA PHE A 121 6.29 1.52 5.97
C PHE A 121 7.65 1.73 5.33
N ARG A 122 8.66 2.06 6.13
CA ARG A 122 10.03 2.22 5.65
C ARG A 122 10.65 0.87 5.40
N VAL A 123 11.14 0.65 4.19
CA VAL A 123 11.96 -0.52 3.83
C VAL A 123 13.44 -0.29 4.21
N ASP A 124 13.77 0.89 4.78
CA ASP A 124 15.11 1.49 4.65
C ASP A 124 15.99 1.52 5.91
N GLU A 125 15.65 0.83 7.01
CA GLU A 125 16.42 0.99 8.27
C GLU A 125 17.94 0.76 8.07
N ASN A 126 18.37 0.06 7.02
CA ASN A 126 19.76 0.09 6.52
C ASN A 126 19.88 -0.02 4.98
N LEU A 127 19.44 0.98 4.21
CA LEU A 127 19.71 1.05 2.75
C LEU A 127 21.21 0.93 2.39
N GLU A 128 22.10 1.30 3.32
CA GLU A 128 23.56 1.22 3.15
C GLU A 128 24.08 -0.21 3.00
N SER A 129 23.38 -1.21 3.55
CA SER A 129 23.83 -2.61 3.54
C SER A 129 23.19 -3.48 2.45
N VAL A 130 22.31 -2.90 1.61
CA VAL A 130 21.53 -3.67 0.64
C VAL A 130 22.42 -4.23 -0.47
N LYS A 131 22.24 -5.52 -0.75
CA LYS A 131 22.92 -6.27 -1.80
C LYS A 131 21.93 -6.73 -2.86
N SER A 132 22.46 -7.12 -4.02
CA SER A 132 21.66 -7.88 -4.96
C SER A 132 21.17 -9.17 -4.29
N ASP A 133 19.92 -9.47 -4.58
CA ASP A 133 19.12 -10.63 -4.20
C ASP A 133 18.68 -10.64 -2.73
N ASP A 134 18.83 -9.50 -2.05
CA ASP A 134 18.22 -9.27 -0.75
C ASP A 134 16.69 -9.29 -0.84
N VAL A 135 16.07 -9.79 0.24
CA VAL A 135 14.62 -9.90 0.41
C VAL A 135 14.22 -9.16 1.69
N PHE A 136 13.32 -8.20 1.54
CA PHE A 136 12.73 -7.45 2.64
C PHE A 136 11.32 -7.97 2.91
N GLU A 137 11.08 -8.40 4.15
CA GLU A 137 9.75 -8.83 4.59
C GLU A 137 9.02 -7.69 5.27
N MET A 138 7.84 -7.35 4.75
CA MET A 138 7.07 -6.22 5.23
C MET A 138 5.57 -6.51 5.18
N ASN A 139 5.01 -6.74 6.36
CA ASN A 139 3.58 -6.91 6.53
C ASN A 139 2.94 -5.57 6.85
N PHE A 140 1.75 -5.33 6.35
CA PHE A 140 1.00 -4.13 6.70
C PHE A 140 -0.51 -4.34 6.70
N HIS A 141 -1.19 -3.45 7.39
CA HIS A 141 -2.64 -3.43 7.46
C HIS A 141 -3.22 -2.38 6.53
N MET A 142 -4.32 -2.73 5.87
CA MET A 142 -5.18 -1.80 5.17
C MET A 142 -6.40 -1.46 6.02
N VAL A 143 -6.87 -0.25 5.86
CA VAL A 143 -7.95 0.36 6.62
C VAL A 143 -8.95 0.98 5.66
N HIS A 144 -10.22 0.99 6.05
CA HIS A 144 -11.29 1.48 5.19
C HIS A 144 -11.28 3.02 5.14
N TYR A 145 -11.44 3.61 3.96
CA TYR A 145 -11.59 5.05 3.77
C TYR A 145 -13.07 5.41 3.61
N PRO A 146 -13.73 5.87 4.67
CA PRO A 146 -15.18 5.97 4.68
C PRO A 146 -15.66 7.14 3.83
N LEU A 147 -16.77 6.93 3.11
CA LEU A 147 -17.75 8.00 2.92
C LEU A 147 -18.04 8.56 4.31
N GLN A 148 -17.85 9.86 4.56
CA GLN A 148 -18.32 10.47 5.81
C GLN A 148 -19.73 9.94 6.07
N LYS A 149 -19.93 9.15 7.14
CA LYS A 149 -21.28 8.74 7.51
C LYS A 149 -22.07 10.04 7.63
N PRO A 150 -23.25 10.16 6.99
CA PRO A 150 -24.14 11.27 7.27
C PRO A 150 -24.23 11.39 8.79
N ARG A 151 -24.06 12.62 9.31
CA ARG A 151 -24.40 12.85 10.71
C ARG A 151 -25.89 12.53 10.83
N GLU A 152 -26.21 11.46 11.55
CA GLU A 152 -27.57 11.19 12.04
C GLU A 152 -28.04 12.35 12.92
#